data_AF-A0A6J4LHY5-F1
#
_entry.id   AF-A0A6J4LHY5-F1
#
_cell.length_a   1.000
_cell.length_b   1.000
_cell.length_c   1.000
_cell.angle_alpha   90.00
_cell.angle_beta   90.00
_cell.angle_gamma   90.00
#
_symmetry.space_group_name_H-M   'P 1'
#
loop_
_entity.id
_entity.type
_entity.pdbx_description
1 polymer ?
#
loop_
_entity_poly.entity_id
_entity_poly.type
_entity_poly.pdbx_seq_one_letter_code
_entity_poly.pdbx_strand_id
1 'polypeptide(L)'
;MTEVQTFGSDEVWRLEQWLESLNDLGFDIDEMDIVSEAAGSAMRVQPRVVEAGHHSRELRTFTGLDVEEAQARRLLNDMAGFSAHLAQTEGQSDRPREVIGHRWLTEIYEPLIAMMPTSLRGAMEEAEFFHEVLVHRWYLSERAGREVNIFDTASDYVATVVSGRPEETALPLEI
;
A
#
# COMPACT_ATOMS: atom_id res chain seq x y z
N MET A 1 -16.94 9.00 14.90
CA MET A 1 -15.73 9.68 15.45
C MET A 1 -15.18 8.77 16.52
N THR A 2 -14.01 8.19 16.27
CA THR A 2 -13.27 7.36 17.21
C THR A 2 -12.67 8.21 18.32
N GLU A 3 -12.61 7.63 19.52
CA GLU A 3 -12.07 8.27 20.70
C GLU A 3 -10.53 8.26 20.65
N VAL A 4 -9.93 9.37 21.10
CA VAL A 4 -8.47 9.51 21.23
C VAL A 4 -8.01 8.64 22.41
N GLN A 5 -7.09 7.71 22.18
CA GLN A 5 -6.56 6.83 23.22
C GLN A 5 -5.12 7.16 23.56
N THR A 6 -4.74 6.93 24.83
CA THR A 6 -3.37 7.16 25.32
C THR A 6 -2.77 5.83 25.74
N PHE A 7 -1.57 5.56 25.26
CA PHE A 7 -0.80 4.34 25.51
C PHE A 7 0.54 4.73 26.14
N GLY A 8 1.07 3.92 27.04
CA GLY A 8 2.47 4.03 27.45
C GLY A 8 3.42 3.75 26.28
N SER A 9 4.62 4.34 26.28
CA SER A 9 5.62 4.09 25.23
C SER A 9 6.04 2.60 25.15
N ASP A 10 5.89 1.84 26.23
CA ASP A 10 6.15 0.39 26.30
C ASP A 10 4.90 -0.48 26.06
N GLU A 11 3.74 0.11 25.77
CA GLU A 11 2.45 -0.59 25.57
C GLU A 11 2.08 -0.80 24.09
N VAL A 12 3.08 -1.00 23.21
CA VAL A 12 2.84 -1.24 21.77
C VAL A 12 1.88 -2.42 21.54
N TRP A 13 2.04 -3.50 22.30
CA TRP A 13 1.16 -4.68 22.26
C TRP A 13 -0.32 -4.35 22.55
N ARG A 14 -0.58 -3.33 23.38
CA ARG A 14 -1.95 -2.92 23.74
C ARG A 14 -2.56 -2.05 22.65
N LEU A 15 -1.74 -1.29 21.94
CA LEU A 15 -2.14 -0.55 20.75
C LEU A 15 -2.56 -1.54 19.66
N GLU A 16 -1.75 -2.56 19.37
CA GLU A 16 -2.04 -3.60 18.35
C GLU A 16 -3.38 -4.29 18.62
N GLN A 17 -3.59 -4.77 19.86
CA GLN A 17 -4.84 -5.42 20.26
C GLN A 17 -6.07 -4.49 20.15
N TRP A 18 -5.88 -3.20 20.39
CA TRP A 18 -6.96 -2.23 20.22
C TRP A 18 -7.29 -1.99 18.74
N LEU A 19 -6.28 -1.96 17.86
CA LEU A 19 -6.48 -1.88 16.41
C LEU A 19 -7.19 -3.11 15.87
N GLU A 20 -6.78 -4.32 16.29
CA GLU A 20 -7.46 -5.57 15.94
C GLU A 20 -8.93 -5.55 16.38
N SER A 21 -9.22 -5.03 17.57
CA SER A 21 -10.60 -4.89 18.04
C SER A 21 -11.44 -3.93 17.19
N LEU A 22 -10.85 -2.91 16.57
CA LEU A 22 -11.57 -2.05 15.64
C LEU A 22 -11.86 -2.80 14.33
N ASN A 23 -10.89 -3.57 13.83
CA ASN A 23 -11.08 -4.39 12.64
C ASN A 23 -12.20 -5.43 12.83
N ASP A 24 -12.23 -6.12 13.98
CA ASP A 24 -13.28 -7.10 14.32
C ASP A 24 -14.69 -6.49 14.40
N LEU A 25 -14.78 -5.19 14.73
CA LEU A 25 -16.03 -4.43 14.73
C LEU A 25 -16.48 -3.99 13.33
N GLY A 26 -15.76 -4.36 12.27
CA GLY A 26 -16.05 -4.00 10.88
C GLY A 26 -15.60 -2.59 10.50
N PHE A 27 -14.59 -2.07 11.21
CA PHE A 27 -13.97 -0.79 10.91
C PHE A 27 -12.57 -0.98 10.33
N ASP A 28 -12.27 -0.37 9.19
CA ASP A 28 -10.89 -0.28 8.71
C ASP A 28 -10.23 1.00 9.24
N ILE A 29 -8.92 0.95 9.49
CA ILE A 29 -8.14 2.08 9.99
C ILE A 29 -7.41 2.71 8.80
N ASP A 30 -7.78 3.95 8.49
CA ASP A 30 -7.31 4.71 7.34
C ASP A 30 -5.94 5.39 7.60
N GLU A 31 -5.81 6.06 8.75
CA GLU A 31 -4.60 6.75 9.18
C GLU A 31 -4.53 6.78 10.71
N MET A 32 -3.32 6.88 11.27
CA MET A 32 -3.09 6.98 12.71
C MET A 32 -2.22 8.18 13.03
N ASP A 33 -2.77 9.13 13.78
CA ASP A 33 -2.00 10.23 14.36
C ASP A 33 -1.39 9.79 15.69
N ILE A 34 -0.06 9.80 15.79
CA ILE A 34 0.68 9.50 17.02
C ILE A 34 1.34 10.78 17.54
N VAL A 35 0.90 11.27 18.70
CA VAL A 35 1.50 12.41 19.40
C VAL A 35 2.25 11.90 20.61
N SER A 36 3.59 11.99 20.57
CA SER A 36 4.44 11.70 21.74
C SER A 36 4.38 12.85 22.74
N GLU A 37 4.06 12.57 24.00
CA GLU A 37 4.06 13.59 25.05
C GLU A 37 5.49 13.99 25.43
N ALA A 38 5.70 15.26 25.80
CA ALA A 38 7.02 15.84 26.07
C ALA A 38 7.84 15.15 27.18
N ALA A 39 7.20 14.31 28.00
CA ALA A 39 7.86 13.49 29.02
C ALA A 39 8.33 12.12 28.50
N GLY A 40 8.10 11.78 27.23
CA GLY A 40 8.54 10.55 26.56
C GLY A 40 7.86 9.26 27.03
N SER A 41 6.98 9.33 28.03
CA SER A 41 6.41 8.15 28.70
C SER A 41 5.04 7.73 28.16
N ALA A 42 4.41 8.55 27.31
CA ALA A 42 3.08 8.29 26.78
C ALA A 42 2.96 8.76 25.33
N MET A 43 2.22 7.98 24.55
CA MET A 43 1.85 8.22 23.16
C MET A 43 0.33 8.35 23.09
N ARG A 44 -0.15 9.42 22.47
CA ARG A 44 -1.57 9.62 22.18
C ARG A 44 -1.83 9.20 20.74
N VAL A 45 -2.74 8.26 20.55
CA VAL A 45 -3.06 7.68 19.25
C VAL A 45 -4.51 7.95 18.90
N GLN A 46 -4.74 8.55 17.74
CA GLN A 46 -6.07 8.77 17.20
C GLN A 46 -6.19 8.05 15.84
N PRO A 47 -6.89 6.91 15.77
CA PRO A 47 -7.13 6.22 14.52
C PRO A 47 -8.27 6.92 13.80
N ARG A 48 -8.10 7.10 12.50
CA ARG A 48 -9.18 7.46 11.59
C ARG A 48 -9.86 6.19 11.13
N VAL A 49 -11.08 5.97 11.60
CA VAL A 49 -11.87 4.77 11.28
C VAL A 49 -12.84 5.04 10.14
N VAL A 50 -12.89 4.11 9.19
CA VAL A 50 -13.80 4.10 8.05
C VAL A 50 -14.67 2.83 8.05
N GLU A 51 -15.80 2.86 7.36
CA GLU A 51 -16.70 1.69 7.22
C GLU A 51 -16.01 0.55 6.46
N ALA A 52 -16.22 -0.71 6.85
CA ALA A 52 -15.70 -1.85 6.09
C ALA A 52 -16.04 -1.81 4.59
N GLY A 53 -15.05 -2.15 3.76
CA GLY A 53 -15.07 -2.05 2.31
C GLY A 53 -14.89 -0.62 1.78
N HIS A 54 -14.41 0.32 2.60
CA HIS A 54 -14.24 1.73 2.18
C HIS A 54 -13.21 1.84 1.07
N HIS A 55 -12.02 1.27 1.26
CA HIS A 55 -10.92 1.36 0.31
C HIS A 55 -11.24 0.59 -0.97
N SER A 56 -11.83 -0.60 -0.88
CA SER A 56 -12.30 -1.35 -2.05
C SER A 56 -13.34 -0.56 -2.83
N ARG A 57 -14.31 0.10 -2.17
CA ARG A 57 -15.31 0.94 -2.85
C ARG A 57 -14.70 2.20 -3.47
N GLU A 58 -13.79 2.87 -2.78
CA GLU A 58 -13.08 4.04 -3.31
C GLU A 58 -12.25 3.66 -4.54
N LEU A 59 -11.40 2.63 -4.43
CA LEU A 59 -10.56 2.17 -5.53
C LEU A 59 -11.44 1.80 -6.74
N ARG A 60 -12.49 1.00 -6.53
CA ARG A 60 -13.43 0.59 -7.59
C ARG A 60 -14.10 1.79 -8.24
N THR A 61 -14.37 2.86 -7.49
CA THR A 61 -14.95 4.10 -8.04
C THR A 61 -13.96 4.82 -8.97
N PHE A 62 -12.67 4.84 -8.64
CA PHE A 62 -11.65 5.56 -9.42
C PHE A 62 -11.06 4.76 -10.57
N THR A 63 -11.02 3.43 -10.46
CA THR A 63 -10.31 2.55 -11.40
C THR A 63 -11.16 1.40 -11.95
N GLY A 64 -12.28 1.07 -11.31
CA GLY A 64 -13.08 -0.11 -11.64
C GLY A 64 -12.51 -1.44 -11.14
N LEU A 65 -11.35 -1.44 -10.48
CA LEU A 65 -10.77 -2.64 -9.90
C LEU A 65 -11.60 -3.15 -8.72
N ASP A 66 -11.75 -4.48 -8.65
CA ASP A 66 -12.45 -5.15 -7.56
C ASP A 66 -11.47 -6.07 -6.84
N VAL A 67 -11.00 -5.63 -5.69
CA VAL A 67 -9.96 -6.28 -4.89
C VAL A 67 -10.33 -6.23 -3.41
N GLU A 68 -9.70 -7.07 -2.60
CA GLU A 68 -9.94 -7.09 -1.15
C GLU A 68 -9.46 -5.79 -0.49
N GLU A 69 -9.99 -5.46 0.69
CA GLU A 69 -9.75 -4.17 1.37
C GLU A 69 -8.26 -3.89 1.58
N ALA A 70 -7.50 -4.89 2.05
CA ALA A 70 -6.06 -4.76 2.27
C ALA A 70 -5.28 -4.53 0.95
N GLN A 71 -5.72 -5.16 -0.14
CA GLN A 71 -5.15 -4.94 -1.47
C GLN A 71 -5.51 -3.53 -1.96
N ALA A 72 -6.77 -3.11 -1.77
CA ALA A 72 -7.26 -1.80 -2.20
C ALA A 72 -6.50 -0.66 -1.52
N ARG A 73 -6.29 -0.76 -0.20
CA ARG A 73 -5.51 0.21 0.58
C ARG A 73 -4.10 0.37 0.03
N ARG A 74 -3.43 -0.73 -0.32
CA ARG A 74 -2.09 -0.70 -0.92
C ARG A 74 -2.08 0.00 -2.28
N LEU A 75 -3.05 -0.31 -3.15
CA LEU A 75 -3.15 0.32 -4.46
C LEU A 75 -3.50 1.81 -4.38
N LEU A 76 -4.36 2.21 -3.44
CA LEU A 76 -4.67 3.62 -3.17
C LEU A 76 -3.44 4.39 -2.68
N ASN A 77 -2.59 3.77 -1.86
CA ASN A 77 -1.33 4.39 -1.42
C ASN A 77 -0.36 4.62 -2.58
N ASP A 78 -0.21 3.65 -3.49
CA ASP A 78 0.62 3.81 -4.69
C ASP A 78 0.06 4.90 -5.61
N MET A 79 -1.26 4.92 -5.80
CA MET A 79 -1.96 5.97 -6.55
C MET A 79 -1.74 7.37 -5.95
N ALA A 80 -1.73 7.50 -4.62
CA ALA A 80 -1.42 8.75 -3.94
C ALA A 80 0.04 9.19 -4.21
N GLY A 81 0.99 8.25 -4.19
CA GLY A 81 2.39 8.49 -4.57
C GLY A 81 2.52 8.97 -6.02
N PHE A 82 1.81 8.31 -6.95
CA PHE A 82 1.74 8.73 -8.35
C PHE A 82 1.15 10.14 -8.51
N SER A 83 0.07 10.45 -7.78
CA SER A 83 -0.52 11.79 -7.75
C SER A 83 0.48 12.85 -7.30
N ALA A 84 1.22 12.58 -6.23
CA ALA A 84 2.24 13.49 -5.72
C ALA A 84 3.39 13.69 -6.72
N HIS A 85 3.78 12.63 -7.44
CA HIS A 85 4.76 12.73 -8.51
C HIS A 85 4.26 13.61 -9.67
N LEU A 86 3.02 13.41 -10.13
CA LEU A 86 2.40 14.24 -11.17
C LEU A 86 2.29 15.70 -10.76
N ALA A 87 1.92 15.98 -9.51
CA ALA A 87 1.84 17.35 -9.00
C ALA A 87 3.21 18.06 -9.07
N GLN A 88 4.30 17.34 -8.77
CA GLN A 88 5.66 17.88 -8.83
C GLN A 88 6.17 18.07 -10.25
N THR A 89 5.88 17.14 -11.17
CA THR A 89 6.43 17.16 -12.54
C THR A 89 5.59 17.96 -13.52
N GLU A 90 4.26 17.90 -13.40
CA GLU A 90 3.31 18.56 -14.30
C GLU A 90 2.71 19.85 -13.72
N GLY A 91 3.00 20.18 -12.45
CA GLY A 91 2.54 21.40 -11.78
C GLY A 91 1.03 21.46 -11.55
N GLN A 92 0.33 20.32 -11.54
CA GLN A 92 -1.12 20.24 -11.54
C GLN A 92 -1.64 19.44 -10.34
N SER A 93 -1.88 20.14 -9.23
CA SER A 93 -2.32 19.52 -7.96
C SER A 93 -3.84 19.36 -7.81
N ASP A 94 -4.65 19.91 -8.72
CA ASP A 94 -6.11 20.06 -8.56
C ASP A 94 -6.93 19.14 -9.49
N ARG A 95 -6.38 17.98 -9.89
CA ARG A 95 -7.13 17.04 -10.72
C ARG A 95 -8.11 16.22 -9.87
N PRO A 96 -9.31 15.91 -10.38
CA PRO A 96 -10.22 14.96 -9.73
C PRO A 96 -9.53 13.61 -9.51
N ARG A 97 -9.82 12.96 -8.38
CA ARG A 97 -9.21 11.66 -8.01
C ARG A 97 -9.52 10.58 -9.04
N GLU A 98 -10.69 10.64 -9.67
CA GLU A 98 -11.11 9.74 -10.76
C GLU A 98 -10.14 9.83 -11.96
N VAL A 99 -9.72 11.04 -12.31
CA VAL A 99 -8.79 11.26 -13.44
C VAL A 99 -7.41 10.73 -13.09
N ILE A 100 -6.95 10.96 -11.86
CA ILE A 100 -5.68 10.43 -11.35
C ILE A 100 -5.72 8.91 -11.31
N GLY A 101 -6.80 8.32 -10.79
CA GLY A 101 -7.00 6.88 -10.70
C GLY A 101 -7.00 6.21 -12.06
N HIS A 102 -7.73 6.77 -13.04
CA HIS A 102 -7.70 6.25 -14.40
C HIS A 102 -6.31 6.36 -15.04
N ARG A 103 -5.61 7.49 -14.86
CA ARG A 103 -4.23 7.64 -15.38
C ARG A 103 -3.29 6.62 -14.75
N TRP A 104 -3.29 6.52 -13.42
CA TRP A 104 -2.49 5.53 -12.69
C TRP A 104 -2.79 4.10 -13.17
N LEU A 105 -4.07 3.77 -13.36
CA LEU A 105 -4.48 2.46 -13.87
C LEU A 105 -3.84 2.18 -15.23
N THR A 106 -3.96 3.11 -16.18
CA THR A 106 -3.46 2.92 -17.56
C THR A 106 -1.96 3.10 -17.73
N GLU A 107 -1.31 3.90 -16.89
CA GLU A 107 0.11 4.24 -17.03
C GLU A 107 1.01 3.37 -16.15
N ILE A 108 0.51 2.85 -15.03
CA ILE A 108 1.28 2.08 -14.05
C ILE A 108 0.73 0.67 -13.90
N TYR A 109 -0.54 0.54 -13.48
CA TYR A 109 -1.10 -0.76 -13.10
C TYR A 109 -1.20 -1.72 -14.30
N GLU A 110 -1.96 -1.38 -15.34
CA GLU A 110 -2.17 -2.26 -16.51
C GLU A 110 -0.87 -2.64 -17.21
N PRO A 111 0.08 -1.71 -17.48
CA PRO A 111 1.36 -2.07 -18.09
C PRO A 111 2.19 -3.00 -17.20
N LEU A 112 2.13 -2.83 -15.88
CA LEU A 112 2.83 -3.70 -14.93
C LEU A 112 2.21 -5.11 -14.94
N ILE A 113 0.89 -5.22 -14.87
CA ILE A 113 0.17 -6.52 -14.96
C ILE A 113 0.40 -7.20 -16.31
N ALA A 114 0.57 -6.42 -17.40
CA ALA A 114 0.91 -6.97 -18.71
C ALA A 114 2.29 -7.67 -18.72
N MET A 115 3.21 -7.29 -17.82
CA MET A 115 4.51 -7.95 -17.66
C MET A 115 4.43 -9.28 -16.90
N MET A 116 3.29 -9.58 -16.24
CA MET A 116 3.12 -10.84 -15.52
C MET A 116 3.27 -12.04 -16.47
N PRO A 117 4.18 -12.99 -16.17
CA PRO A 117 4.42 -14.14 -17.01
C PRO A 117 3.21 -15.06 -17.05
N THR A 118 2.99 -15.72 -18.19
CA THR A 118 1.84 -16.60 -18.40
C THR A 118 1.76 -17.74 -17.38
N SER A 119 2.89 -18.16 -16.80
CA SER A 119 2.95 -19.17 -15.76
C SER A 119 2.36 -18.73 -14.42
N LEU A 120 2.32 -17.43 -14.12
CA LEU A 120 1.72 -16.89 -12.90
C LEU A 120 0.24 -16.54 -13.08
N ARG A 121 -0.22 -16.35 -14.32
CA ARG A 121 -1.62 -16.04 -14.61
C ARG A 121 -2.53 -17.15 -14.10
N GLY A 122 -3.41 -16.82 -13.15
CA GLY A 122 -4.35 -17.74 -12.51
C GLY A 122 -3.77 -18.54 -11.33
N ALA A 123 -2.45 -18.49 -11.12
CA ALA A 123 -1.81 -19.00 -9.90
C ALA A 123 -1.63 -17.90 -8.85
N MET A 124 -1.56 -16.64 -9.27
CA MET A 124 -1.39 -15.43 -8.47
C MET A 124 -2.39 -14.38 -8.93
N GLU A 125 -2.95 -13.62 -7.99
CA GLU A 125 -3.83 -12.50 -8.32
C GLU A 125 -3.05 -11.30 -8.86
N GLU A 126 -3.68 -10.47 -9.69
CA GLU A 126 -3.03 -9.29 -10.27
C GLU A 126 -2.59 -8.29 -9.19
N ALA A 127 -3.43 -8.08 -8.17
CA ALA A 127 -3.11 -7.22 -7.04
C ALA A 127 -1.95 -7.78 -6.20
N GLU A 128 -1.87 -9.11 -6.05
CA GLU A 128 -0.76 -9.78 -5.38
C GLU A 128 0.55 -9.62 -6.17
N PHE A 129 0.52 -9.82 -7.50
CA PHE A 129 1.68 -9.58 -8.36
C PHE A 129 2.18 -8.13 -8.26
N PHE A 130 1.26 -7.16 -8.29
CA PHE A 130 1.60 -5.74 -8.12
C PHE A 130 2.27 -5.50 -6.76
N HIS A 131 1.76 -6.11 -5.70
CA HIS A 131 2.33 -6.02 -4.36
C HIS A 131 3.75 -6.57 -4.30
N GLU A 132 4.00 -7.78 -4.81
CA GLU A 132 5.32 -8.39 -4.81
C GLU A 132 6.34 -7.51 -5.55
N VAL A 133 5.93 -6.91 -6.67
CA VAL A 133 6.79 -5.95 -7.39
C VAL A 133 7.10 -4.71 -6.53
N LEU A 134 6.17 -4.18 -5.75
CA LEU A 134 6.45 -3.07 -4.82
C LEU A 134 7.43 -3.46 -3.72
N VAL A 135 7.29 -4.66 -3.15
CA VAL A 135 8.22 -5.20 -2.13
C VAL A 135 9.61 -5.34 -2.74
N HIS A 136 9.69 -5.92 -3.93
CA HIS A 136 10.94 -6.05 -4.67
C HIS A 136 11.57 -4.69 -4.97
N ARG A 137 10.75 -3.68 -5.31
CA ARG A 137 11.22 -2.31 -5.56
C ARG A 137 11.89 -1.71 -4.34
N TRP A 138 11.28 -1.88 -3.17
CA TRP A 138 11.85 -1.42 -1.91
C TRP A 138 13.23 -2.05 -1.69
N TYR A 139 13.33 -3.38 -1.82
CA TYR A 139 14.59 -4.11 -1.68
C TYR A 139 15.67 -3.64 -2.67
N LEU A 140 15.32 -3.49 -3.96
CA LEU A 140 16.25 -2.99 -4.96
C LEU A 140 16.67 -1.54 -4.70
N SER A 141 15.75 -0.72 -4.20
CA SER A 141 16.03 0.70 -3.91
C SER A 141 16.93 0.87 -2.70
N GLU A 142 16.69 0.08 -1.64
CA GLU A 142 17.57 -0.03 -0.47
C GLU A 142 19.00 -0.39 -0.90
N ARG A 143 19.13 -1.46 -1.70
CA ARG A 143 20.43 -1.95 -2.17
C ARG A 143 21.14 -0.96 -3.11
N ALA A 144 20.39 -0.22 -3.91
CA ALA A 144 20.92 0.79 -4.82
C ALA A 144 21.20 2.15 -4.15
N GLY A 145 20.70 2.37 -2.92
CA GLY A 145 20.75 3.67 -2.24
C GLY A 145 19.94 4.76 -2.93
N ARG A 146 19.00 4.39 -3.81
CA ARG A 146 18.14 5.30 -4.57
C ARG A 146 16.88 4.60 -5.04
N GLU A 147 15.84 5.36 -5.29
CA GLU A 147 14.61 4.82 -5.90
C GLU A 147 14.90 4.17 -7.27
N VAL A 148 14.37 2.96 -7.45
CA VAL A 148 14.40 2.22 -8.72
C VAL A 148 13.06 2.37 -9.43
N ASN A 149 13.08 2.41 -10.77
CA ASN A 149 11.87 2.50 -11.57
C ASN A 149 11.01 1.23 -11.40
N ILE A 150 9.69 1.38 -11.34
CA ILE A 150 8.77 0.26 -11.13
C ILE A 150 8.81 -0.78 -12.26
N PHE A 151 9.02 -0.37 -13.52
CA PHE A 151 9.09 -1.30 -14.65
C PHE A 151 10.43 -2.03 -14.75
N ASP A 152 11.52 -1.37 -14.37
CA ASP A 152 12.82 -2.04 -14.21
C ASP A 152 12.72 -3.10 -13.10
N THR A 153 12.05 -2.74 -12.00
CA THR A 153 11.79 -3.67 -10.89
C THR A 153 10.92 -4.85 -11.33
N ALA A 154 9.81 -4.61 -12.04
CA ALA A 154 8.94 -5.66 -12.54
C ALA A 154 9.70 -6.63 -13.46
N SER A 155 10.59 -6.10 -14.30
CA SER A 155 11.45 -6.92 -15.17
C SER A 155 12.38 -7.82 -14.36
N ASP A 156 13.00 -7.28 -13.32
CA ASP A 156 13.92 -8.01 -12.43
C ASP A 156 13.18 -9.06 -11.58
N TYR A 157 12.00 -8.71 -11.06
CA TYR A 157 11.14 -9.64 -10.32
C TYR A 157 10.71 -10.81 -11.19
N VAL A 158 10.18 -10.54 -12.39
CA VAL A 158 9.77 -11.60 -13.32
C VAL A 158 10.95 -12.49 -13.71
N ALA A 159 12.13 -11.91 -13.95
CA ALA A 159 13.34 -12.69 -14.25
C ALA A 159 13.73 -13.59 -13.06
N THR A 160 13.62 -13.10 -11.83
CA THR A 160 13.93 -13.85 -10.61
C THR A 160 12.97 -15.02 -10.42
N VAL A 161 11.66 -14.77 -10.45
CA VAL A 161 10.61 -15.79 -10.29
C VAL A 161 10.68 -16.84 -11.41
N VAL A 162 10.82 -16.43 -12.68
CA VAL A 162 10.91 -17.37 -13.82
C VAL A 162 12.19 -18.20 -13.78
N SER A 163 13.30 -17.64 -13.30
CA SER A 163 14.56 -18.38 -13.17
C SER A 163 14.56 -19.39 -12.03
N GLY A 164 13.52 -19.41 -11.18
CA GLY A 164 13.46 -20.24 -9.98
C GLY A 164 14.56 -19.90 -8.97
N ARG A 165 15.17 -18.71 -9.11
CA ARG A 165 16.08 -18.20 -8.09
C ARG A 165 15.24 -17.85 -6.88
N PRO A 166 15.53 -18.43 -5.69
CA PRO A 166 14.86 -17.97 -4.49
C PRO A 166 15.15 -16.48 -4.35
N GLU A 167 14.12 -15.68 -4.16
CA GLU A 167 14.29 -14.36 -3.57
C GLU A 167 14.98 -14.58 -2.24
N GLU A 168 16.24 -14.15 -2.15
CA GLU A 168 16.94 -14.10 -0.90
C GLU A 168 16.20 -13.11 -0.01
N THR A 169 15.29 -13.65 0.81
CA THR A 169 14.45 -13.01 1.83
C THR A 169 13.03 -12.67 1.37
N ALA A 170 12.15 -13.68 1.39
CA ALA A 170 10.77 -13.46 1.79
C ALA A 170 10.78 -12.79 3.17
N LEU A 171 10.59 -11.46 3.20
CA LEU A 171 10.31 -10.76 4.44
C LEU A 171 8.85 -11.01 4.78
N PRO A 172 8.53 -11.48 6.00
CA PRO A 172 7.15 -11.46 6.46
C PRO A 172 6.76 -9.99 6.63
N LEU A 173 5.93 -9.46 5.74
CA LEU A 173 5.22 -8.22 6.02
C LEU A 173 4.01 -8.56 6.90
N GLU A 174 4.29 -8.83 8.17
CA GLU A 174 3.32 -8.59 9.23
C GLU A 174 3.32 -7.08 9.47
N ILE A 175 2.30 -6.40 8.93
CA ILE A 175 1.83 -5.09 9.42
C ILE A 175 0.34 -5.24 9.69
#